data_AF-A0A924FDK8-F1
#
_entry.id   AF-A0A924FDK8-F1
#
_cell.length_a   1.000
_cell.length_b   1.000
_cell.length_c   1.000
_cell.angle_alpha   90.00
_cell.angle_beta   90.00
_cell.angle_gamma   90.00
#
_symmetry.space_group_name_H-M   'P 1'
#
loop_
_entity.id
_entity.type
_entity.pdbx_description
1 polymer ?
#
loop_
_entity_poly.entity_id
_entity_poly.type
_entity_poly.pdbx_seq_one_letter_code
_entity_poly.pdbx_strand_id
1 'polypeptide(L)'
;MSRISRDLTFLLTGMVGGALMGLLYAPEEGKITRDKLTFRLSKYREQIEQLLDELRRPNELPENLSRHEGQRVVNDAREKAERLLEDVDRLMAQIKQQNA
;
A
#
# COMPACT_ATOMS: atom_id res chain seq x y z
N MET A 1 30.34 12.24 -55.95
CA MET A 1 30.57 11.20 -54.93
C MET A 1 29.89 9.90 -55.37
N SER A 2 30.65 8.81 -55.43
CA SER A 2 30.15 7.47 -55.78
C SER A 2 29.02 7.06 -54.84
N ARG A 3 27.90 6.54 -55.37
CA ARG A 3 26.73 6.12 -54.57
C ARG A 3 27.12 5.13 -53.47
N ILE A 4 28.08 4.26 -53.77
CA ILE A 4 28.64 3.26 -52.85
C ILE A 4 29.30 3.89 -51.62
N SER A 5 30.01 5.02 -51.79
CA SER A 5 30.65 5.70 -50.67
C SER A 5 29.64 6.27 -49.69
N ARG A 6 28.50 6.79 -50.20
CA ARG A 6 27.41 7.28 -49.37
C ARG A 6 26.70 6.13 -48.64
N ASP A 7 26.43 5.03 -49.34
CA ASP A 7 25.75 3.87 -48.75
C ASP A 7 26.61 3.24 -47.63
N LEU A 8 27.94 3.19 -47.80
CA LEU A 8 28.87 2.74 -46.76
C LEU A 8 28.86 3.65 -45.53
N THR A 9 28.78 4.98 -45.70
CA THR A 9 28.69 5.90 -44.57
C THR A 9 27.37 5.77 -43.79
N PHE A 10 26.26 5.48 -44.47
CA PHE A 10 24.98 5.20 -43.81
C PHE A 10 25.01 3.89 -43.04
N LEU A 11 25.61 2.83 -43.60
CA LEU A 11 25.79 1.55 -42.91
C LEU A 11 26.61 1.72 -41.63
N LEU A 12 27.75 2.41 -41.71
CA LEU A 12 28.63 2.65 -40.56
C LEU A 12 27.92 3.47 -39.48
N THR A 13 27.22 4.53 -39.88
CA THR A 13 26.44 5.35 -38.94
C THR A 13 25.32 4.54 -38.30
N GLY A 14 24.64 3.68 -39.06
CA GLY A 14 23.60 2.77 -38.56
C GLY A 14 24.14 1.70 -37.61
N MET A 15 25.30 1.10 -37.90
CA MET A 15 25.96 0.15 -36.99
C MET A 15 26.37 0.80 -35.68
N VAL A 16 26.98 2.00 -35.74
CA VAL A 16 27.36 2.74 -34.54
C VAL A 16 26.13 3.09 -33.72
N GLY A 17 25.08 3.61 -34.35
CA GLY A 17 23.81 3.92 -33.66
C GLY A 17 23.15 2.69 -33.04
N GLY A 18 23.09 1.58 -33.79
CA GLY A 18 22.52 0.31 -33.33
C GLY A 18 23.31 -0.32 -32.19
N ALA A 19 24.64 -0.27 -32.23
CA ALA A 19 25.50 -0.78 -31.17
C ALA A 19 25.33 0.00 -29.86
N LEU A 20 25.21 1.33 -29.93
CA LEU A 20 24.95 2.17 -28.75
C LEU A 20 23.59 1.87 -28.13
N MET A 21 22.54 1.72 -28.95
CA MET A 21 21.21 1.33 -28.46
C MET A 21 21.20 -0.09 -27.86
N GLY A 22 21.89 -1.03 -28.49
CA GLY A 22 22.00 -2.41 -27.99
C GLY A 22 22.76 -2.51 -26.67
N LEU A 23 23.80 -1.71 -26.48
CA LEU A 23 24.55 -1.63 -25.21
C LEU A 23 23.73 -1.02 -24.08
N LEU A 24 22.97 0.05 -24.36
CA LEU A 24 22.11 0.69 -23.35
C LEU A 24 20.94 -0.21 -22.92
N TYR A 25 20.41 -0.99 -23.85
CA TYR A 25 19.35 -1.95 -23.56
C TYR A 25 19.89 -3.28 -22.99
N ALA A 26 21.22 -3.49 -23.01
CA ALA A 26 21.80 -4.74 -22.56
C ALA A 26 21.39 -5.00 -21.11
N PRO A 27 20.66 -6.09 -20.84
CA PRO A 27 20.27 -6.42 -19.49
C PRO A 27 21.52 -6.74 -18.66
N GLU A 28 21.49 -6.37 -17.38
CA GLU A 28 22.54 -6.78 -16.44
C GLU A 28 22.66 -8.32 -16.39
N GLU A 29 23.86 -8.83 -16.10
CA GLU A 29 24.08 -10.27 -15.97
C GLU A 29 23.07 -10.90 -15.00
N GLY A 30 22.50 -12.05 -15.38
CA GLY A 30 21.48 -12.74 -14.57
C GLY A 30 21.93 -13.09 -13.14
N LYS A 31 23.25 -13.22 -12.91
CA LYS A 31 23.84 -13.39 -11.57
C LYS A 31 23.55 -12.17 -10.68
N ILE A 32 23.80 -10.96 -11.19
CA ILE A 32 23.58 -9.70 -10.47
C ILE A 32 22.10 -9.50 -10.17
N THR A 33 21.22 -9.80 -11.13
CA THR A 33 19.76 -9.71 -10.94
C THR A 33 19.28 -10.67 -9.85
N ARG A 34 19.79 -11.91 -9.85
CA ARG A 34 19.45 -12.88 -8.80
C ARG A 34 19.99 -12.46 -7.44
N ASP A 35 21.22 -11.97 -7.36
CA ASP A 35 21.82 -11.52 -6.10
C ASP A 35 21.05 -10.32 -5.52
N LYS A 36 20.67 -9.35 -6.36
CA LYS A 36 19.78 -8.23 -5.98
C LYS A 36 18.41 -8.73 -5.52
N LEU A 37 17.84 -9.72 -6.21
CA LEU A 37 16.55 -10.31 -5.84
C LEU A 37 16.62 -11.05 -4.51
N THR A 38 17.65 -11.87 -4.31
CA THR A 38 17.91 -12.60 -3.07
C THR A 38 18.12 -11.65 -1.90
N PHE A 39 18.86 -10.56 -2.10
CA PHE A 39 19.04 -9.53 -1.08
C PHE A 39 17.73 -8.82 -0.70
N ARG A 40 16.88 -8.50 -1.68
CA ARG A 40 15.56 -7.92 -1.40
C ARG A 40 14.66 -8.92 -0.69
N LEU A 41 14.68 -10.19 -1.10
CA LEU A 41 13.88 -11.25 -0.47
C LEU A 41 14.28 -11.49 0.99
N SER A 42 15.58 -11.49 1.30
CA SER A 42 16.03 -11.64 2.69
C SER A 42 15.59 -10.45 3.54
N LYS A 43 15.63 -9.23 3.00
CA LYS A 43 15.12 -8.04 3.69
C LYS A 43 13.63 -8.06 3.95
N TYR A 44 12.82 -8.52 2.98
CA TYR A 44 11.38 -8.68 3.21
C TYR A 44 11.08 -9.75 4.25
N ARG A 45 11.82 -10.86 4.23
CA ARG A 45 11.68 -11.90 5.25
C ARG A 45 11.97 -11.34 6.65
N GLU A 46 13.06 -10.59 6.80
CA GLU A 46 13.44 -9.96 8.07
C GLU A 46 12.36 -8.98 8.57
N GLN A 47 11.78 -8.17 7.69
CA GLN A 47 10.67 -7.27 8.03
C GLN A 47 9.41 -8.02 8.48
N ILE A 48 9.08 -9.13 7.82
CA ILE A 48 7.92 -9.95 8.19
C ILE A 48 8.15 -10.62 9.54
N GLU A 49 9.35 -11.14 9.80
CA GLU A 49 9.71 -11.71 11.10
C GLU A 49 9.63 -10.63 12.21
N GLN A 50 10.10 -9.41 11.96
CA GLN A 50 9.97 -8.29 12.90
C GLN A 50 8.51 -7.91 13.19
N LEU A 51 7.67 -7.80 12.15
CA LEU A 51 6.23 -7.53 12.32
C LEU A 51 5.52 -8.64 13.07
N LEU A 52 5.90 -9.90 12.82
CA LEU A 52 5.32 -11.04 13.50
C LEU A 52 5.75 -11.07 14.97
N ASP A 53 7.00 -10.71 15.28
CA ASP A 53 7.49 -10.56 16.64
C ASP A 53 6.81 -9.38 17.36
N GLU A 54 6.56 -8.27 16.68
CA GLU A 54 5.82 -7.13 17.22
C GLU A 54 4.36 -7.48 17.54
N LEU A 55 3.71 -8.26 16.66
CA LEU A 55 2.35 -8.78 16.89
C LEU A 55 2.31 -9.86 17.98
N ARG A 56 3.38 -10.66 18.10
CA ARG A 56 3.51 -11.71 19.12
C ARG A 56 3.87 -11.13 20.49
N ARG A 57 4.50 -9.95 20.53
CA ARG A 57 4.65 -9.19 21.78
C ARG A 57 3.27 -8.67 22.20
N PRO A 58 2.74 -9.12 23.35
CA PRO A 58 1.48 -8.57 23.85
C PRO A 58 1.72 -7.10 24.23
N ASN A 59 1.27 -6.18 23.37
CA ASN A 59 1.10 -4.75 23.62
C ASN A 59 2.01 -4.14 24.69
N GLU A 60 3.26 -3.82 24.33
CA GLU A 60 4.01 -2.74 25.00
C GLU A 60 3.76 -1.38 24.31
N LEU A 61 2.74 -1.30 23.45
CA LEU A 61 2.12 -0.03 23.08
C LEU A 61 1.44 0.52 24.34
N PRO A 62 1.59 1.82 24.69
CA PRO A 62 0.97 2.37 25.89
C PRO A 62 -0.54 2.10 25.85
N GLU A 63 -1.01 1.17 26.70
CA GLU A 63 -2.41 0.68 26.79
C GLU A 63 -3.45 1.81 26.94
N ASN A 64 -2.97 3.02 27.22
CA ASN A 64 -3.68 4.22 27.62
C ASN A 64 -4.37 4.93 26.44
N LEU A 65 -3.94 4.76 25.19
CA LEU A 65 -4.56 5.52 24.07
C LEU A 65 -5.73 4.75 23.44
N SER A 66 -5.51 3.49 23.06
CA SER A 66 -6.52 2.69 22.36
C SER A 66 -7.68 2.24 23.26
N ARG A 67 -7.44 1.98 24.56
CA ARG A 67 -8.55 1.68 25.49
C ARG A 67 -9.41 2.90 25.76
N HIS A 68 -8.80 4.09 25.88
CA HIS A 68 -9.55 5.33 26.14
C HIS A 68 -10.40 5.74 24.93
N GLU A 69 -9.86 5.63 23.71
CA GLU A 69 -10.65 5.88 22.50
C GLU A 69 -11.73 4.82 22.27
N GLY A 70 -11.40 3.54 22.47
CA GLY A 70 -12.38 2.45 22.35
C GLY A 70 -13.54 2.59 23.34
N GLN A 71 -13.25 2.86 24.61
CA GLN A 71 -14.28 3.07 25.63
C GLN A 71 -15.12 4.32 25.33
N ARG A 72 -14.50 5.39 24.81
CA ARG A 72 -15.22 6.61 24.40
C ARG A 72 -16.19 6.33 23.25
N VAL A 73 -15.75 5.62 22.20
CA VAL A 73 -16.62 5.27 21.06
C VAL A 73 -17.78 4.37 21.49
N VAL A 74 -17.53 3.41 22.38
CA VAL A 74 -18.59 2.53 22.93
C VAL A 74 -19.59 3.32 23.77
N ASN A 75 -19.12 4.25 24.62
CA ASN A 75 -19.99 5.10 25.42
C ASN A 75 -20.82 6.06 24.55
N ASP A 76 -20.21 6.69 23.54
CA ASP A 76 -20.90 7.56 22.58
C ASP A 76 -21.96 6.78 21.79
N ALA A 77 -21.67 5.53 21.40
CA ALA A 77 -22.63 4.67 20.72
C ALA A 77 -23.80 4.29 21.62
N ARG A 78 -23.54 4.00 22.90
CA ARG A 78 -24.57 3.70 23.90
C ARG A 78 -25.47 4.91 24.15
N GLU A 79 -24.89 6.10 24.34
CA GLU A 79 -25.67 7.33 24.55
C GLU A 79 -26.56 7.65 23.35
N LYS A 80 -26.03 7.50 22.12
CA LYS A 80 -26.84 7.67 20.89
C LYS A 80 -27.97 6.66 20.80
N ALA A 81 -27.75 5.41 21.21
CA ALA A 81 -28.80 4.40 21.23
C ALA A 81 -29.89 4.73 22.25
N GLU A 82 -29.52 5.20 23.45
CA GLU A 82 -30.47 5.62 24.49
C GLU A 82 -31.33 6.81 24.01
N ARG A 83 -30.72 7.81 23.36
CA ARG A 83 -31.46 8.94 22.75
C ARG A 83 -32.41 8.48 21.65
N LEU A 84 -31.98 7.54 20.80
CA LEU A 84 -32.81 7.02 19.71
C LEU A 84 -34.04 6.27 20.25
N LEU A 85 -33.89 5.54 21.35
CA LEU A 85 -35.00 4.88 22.04
C LEU A 85 -35.99 5.89 22.62
N GLU A 86 -35.49 6.96 23.26
CA GLU A 86 -36.34 8.03 23.80
C GLU A 86 -37.14 8.75 22.69
N ASP A 87 -36.50 9.02 21.55
CA ASP A 87 -37.16 9.62 20.39
C ASP A 87 -38.26 8.72 19.82
N VAL A 88 -38.05 7.40 19.79
CA VAL A 88 -39.08 6.42 19.39
C VAL A 88 -40.26 6.45 20.36
N ASP A 89 -40.01 6.47 21.68
CA ASP A 89 -41.07 6.53 22.68
C ASP A 89 -41.89 7.82 22.59
N ARG A 90 -41.24 8.96 22.34
CA ARG A 90 -41.91 10.26 22.12
C ARG A 90 -42.77 10.25 20.86
N LEU A 91 -42.27 9.70 19.75
CA LEU A 91 -43.05 9.57 18.51
C LEU A 91 -44.26 8.64 18.71
N MET A 92 -44.09 7.52 19.41
CA MET A 92 -45.18 6.60 19.74
C MET A 92 -46.24 7.26 20.63
N ALA A 93 -45.83 8.09 21.59
CA ALA A 93 -46.74 8.86 22.43
C ALA A 93 -47.53 9.90 21.62
N GLN A 94 -46.86 10.65 20.74
CA GLN A 94 -47.50 11.61 19.85
C GLN A 94 -48.52 10.95 18.91
N ILE A 95 -48.18 9.80 18.31
CA ILE A 95 -49.11 9.06 17.44
C ILE A 95 -50.34 8.60 18.23
N LYS A 96 -50.17 8.09 19.45
CA LYS A 96 -51.29 7.68 20.31
C LYS A 96 -52.17 8.85 20.72
N GLN A 97 -51.59 10.02 20.97
CA GLN A 97 -52.32 11.21 21.40
C GLN A 97 -53.00 11.95 20.23
N GLN A 98 -52.49 11.79 19.01
CA GLN A 98 -53.07 12.37 17.79
C GLN A 98 -54.14 11.48 17.15
N ASN A 99 -54.17 10.17 17.48
CA ASN A 99 -55.19 9.20 17.05
C ASN A 99 -56.29 8.92 18.11
N ALA A 100 -56.33 9.67 19.21
CA ALA A 100 -57.39 9.62 20.24
C ALA A 100 -58.22 10.92 20.21
#